data_AF-A0A672GK00-F1
#
_entry.id   AF-A0A672GK00-F1
#
_cell.length_a   1.000
_cell.length_b   1.000
_cell.length_c   1.000
_cell.angle_alpha   90.00
_cell.angle_beta   90.00
_cell.angle_gamma   90.00
#
_symmetry.space_group_name_H-M   'P 1'
#
loop_
_entity.id
_entity.type
_entity.pdbx_description
1 polymer ?
#
loop_
_entity_poly.entity_id
_entity_poly.type
_entity_poly.pdbx_seq_one_letter_code
_entity_poly.pdbx_strand_id
1 'polypeptide(L)' 'PVMVQEFHVVRCFSCESFQVQQVKKATRWTCKLCGEKQSLLKEFGRGSGADCRRHVQKLNAMRGSMMEEQEHTAMSLW' A
#
# COMPACT_ATOMS: atom_id res chain seq x y z
N PRO A 1 17.50 25.90 3.17
CA PRO A 1 16.87 24.89 2.29
C PRO A 1 15.75 24.16 3.02
N VAL A 2 14.51 24.22 2.54
CA VAL A 2 13.39 23.45 3.11
C VAL A 2 13.63 21.98 2.82
N MET A 3 13.89 21.17 3.84
CA MET A 3 13.97 19.72 3.68
C MET A 3 12.55 19.19 3.48
N VAL A 4 12.18 18.89 2.23
CA VAL A 4 10.88 18.30 1.92
C VAL A 4 10.92 16.83 2.35
N GLN A 5 10.02 16.47 3.26
CA GLN A 5 9.90 15.07 3.70
C GLN A 5 9.38 14.20 2.55
N GLU A 6 10.17 13.19 2.18
CA GLU A 6 9.76 12.19 1.18
C GLU A 6 8.92 11.07 1.78
N PHE A 7 8.01 10.55 0.96
CA PHE A 7 7.17 9.41 1.24
C PHE A 7 7.29 8.38 0.12
N HIS A 8 6.99 7.13 0.42
CA HIS A 8 6.86 6.06 -0.56
C HIS A 8 5.55 5.30 -0.40
N VAL A 9 5.19 4.57 -1.44
CA VAL A 9 4.04 3.68 -1.50
C VAL A 9 4.52 2.25 -1.33
N VAL A 10 3.94 1.54 -0.36
CA VAL A 10 4.29 0.16 -0.01
C VAL A 10 3.06 -0.74 -0.10
N ARG A 11 3.23 -2.04 -0.32
CA ARG A 11 2.14 -3.03 -0.33
C ARG A 11 2.33 -4.00 0.84
N CYS A 12 1.26 -4.25 1.59
CA CYS A 12 1.30 -5.24 2.67
C CYS A 12 1.44 -6.66 2.11
N PHE A 13 2.30 -7.51 2.66
CA PHE A 13 2.42 -8.90 2.19
C PHE A 13 1.20 -9.78 2.54
N SER A 14 0.49 -9.44 3.62
CA SER A 14 -0.62 -10.23 4.16
C SER A 14 -1.96 -9.78 3.57
N CYS A 15 -2.41 -8.56 3.87
CA CYS A 15 -3.71 -8.07 3.40
C CYS A 15 -3.65 -7.36 2.05
N GLU A 16 -2.47 -7.29 1.43
CA GLU A 16 -2.23 -6.70 0.11
C GLU A 16 -2.55 -5.20 -0.04
N SER A 17 -2.99 -4.52 1.02
CA SER A 17 -3.31 -3.10 0.98
C SER A 17 -2.07 -2.26 0.67
N PHE A 18 -2.25 -1.22 -0.12
CA PHE A 18 -1.24 -0.20 -0.37
C PHE A 18 -1.30 0.89 0.70
N GLN A 19 -0.16 1.36 1.16
CA GLN A 19 -0.04 2.35 2.22
C GLN A 19 1.05 3.37 1.92
N VAL A 20 0.86 4.58 2.44
CA VAL A 20 1.88 5.62 2.41
C VAL A 20 2.75 5.46 3.66
N GLN A 21 4.06 5.42 3.47
CA GLN A 21 5.03 5.44 4.56
C GLN A 21 6.03 6.58 4.33
N GLN A 22 6.46 7.21 5.42
CA GLN A 22 7.53 8.20 5.37
C GLN A 22 8.85 7.47 5.12
N VAL A 23 9.67 7.98 4.22
CA VAL A 23 10.99 7.38 3.98
C VAL A 23 11.85 7.60 5.22
N LYS A 24 12.32 6.50 5.80
CA LYS A 24 13.17 6.45 6.99
C LYS A 24 14.36 5.53 6.73
N LYS A 25 15.41 5.65 7.56
CA LYS A 25 16.56 4.74 7.51
C LYS A 25 16.17 3.29 7.84
N ALA A 26 15.19 3.11 8.74
CA ALA A 26 14.66 1.80 9.07
C ALA A 26 13.70 1.32 7.97
N THR A 27 13.89 0.10 7.52
CA THR A 27 13.07 -0.53 6.46
C THR A 27 11.87 -1.30 7.00
N ARG A 28 11.70 -1.40 8.31
CA ARG A 28 10.56 -2.09 8.94
C ARG A 28 9.37 -1.16 9.10
N TRP A 29 8.18 -1.68 8.83
CA TRP A 29 6.92 -0.97 9.01
C TRP A 29 5.81 -1.93 9.44
N THR A 30 4.72 -1.36 9.94
CA THR A 30 3.54 -2.11 10.39
C THR A 30 2.35 -1.72 9.55
N CYS A 31 1.66 -2.72 8.99
CA CYS A 31 0.43 -2.50 8.25
C CYS A 31 -0.63 -1.89 9.18
N LYS A 32 -1.18 -0.72 8.80
CA LYS A 32 -2.21 -0.05 9.60
C LYS A 32 -3.57 -0.72 9.55
N LEU A 33 -3.80 -1.65 8.62
CA LEU A 33 -5.07 -2.37 8.50
C LEU A 33 -5.04 -3.72 9.22
N CYS A 34 -4.09 -4.60 8.88
CA CYS A 34 -4.02 -5.94 9.49
C CYS A 34 -3.03 -6.06 10.67
N GLY A 35 -2.22 -5.04 10.95
CA GLY A 35 -1.28 -5.05 12.07
C GLY A 35 0.03 -5.79 11.82
N GLU A 36 0.22 -6.41 10.63
CA GLU A 36 1.42 -7.18 10.35
C GLU A 36 2.70 -6.35 10.27
N LYS A 37 3.73 -6.81 10.97
CA LYS A 37 5.09 -6.22 10.95
C LYS A 37 5.86 -6.81 9.78
N GLN A 38 6.44 -5.96 8.96
CA GLN A 38 7.10 -6.41 7.73
C GLN A 38 8.26 -5.51 7.33
N SER A 39 9.15 -6.05 6.50
CA SER A 39 10.20 -5.29 5.84
C SER A 39 9.69 -4.65 4.55
N LEU A 40 10.28 -3.52 4.19
CA LEU A 40 10.13 -2.91 2.88
C LEU A 40 10.90 -3.75 1.86
N LEU A 41 10.18 -4.45 0.98
CA LEU A 41 10.77 -5.22 -0.12
C LEU A 41 10.76 -4.46 -1.44
N LYS A 42 9.68 -3.70 -1.70
CA LYS A 42 9.47 -2.97 -2.95
C LYS A 42 8.73 -1.66 -2.70
N GLU A 43 9.19 -0.59 -3.35
CA GLU A 43 8.48 0.67 -3.46
C GLU A 43 7.62 0.65 -4.74
N PHE A 44 6.36 1.06 -4.61
CA PHE A 44 5.40 1.17 -5.73
C PHE A 44 5.23 2.63 -6.20
N GLY A 45 5.95 3.55 -5.57
CA GLY A 45 5.95 4.98 -5.88
C GLY A 45 6.68 5.74 -4.78
N ARG A 46 7.18 6.93 -5.10
CA ARG A 46 7.90 7.82 -4.17
C ARG A 46 7.69 9.27 -4.56
N GLY A 47 7.61 10.16 -3.58
CA GLY A 47 7.47 11.59 -3.81
C GLY A 47 6.84 12.34 -2.64
N SER A 48 6.06 13.38 -2.96
CA SER A 48 5.34 14.14 -1.94
C SER A 48 4.26 13.28 -1.26
N GLY A 49 3.90 13.65 -0.02
CA GLY A 49 2.81 12.97 0.68
C GLY A 49 1.47 13.06 -0.06
N ALA A 50 1.22 14.17 -0.78
CA ALA A 50 -0.01 14.33 -1.55
C ALA A 50 -0.07 13.36 -2.74
N ASP A 51 1.03 13.22 -3.47
CA ASP A 51 1.10 12.33 -4.63
C ASP A 51 1.03 10.86 -4.22
N CYS A 52 1.75 10.50 -3.14
CA CYS A 52 1.69 9.15 -2.59
C CYS A 52 0.27 8.78 -2.11
N ARG A 53 -0.46 9.72 -1.48
CA ARG A 53 -1.86 9.48 -1.07
C ARG A 53 -2.78 9.23 -2.27
N ARG A 54 -2.67 10.05 -3.33
CA ARG A 54 -3.46 9.83 -4.56
C ARG A 54 -3.14 8.49 -5.20
N HIS A 55 -1.86 8.12 -5.23
CA HIS A 55 -1.43 6.84 -5.78
C HIS A 55 -1.97 5.65 -4.97
N VAL A 56 -1.89 5.72 -3.63
CA VAL A 56 -2.46 4.70 -2.74
C VAL A 56 -3.96 4.56 -2.91
N GLN A 57 -4.70 5.67 -3.06
CA GLN A 57 -6.15 5.61 -3.33
C GLN A 57 -6.44 4.84 -4.63
N LYS A 58 -5.73 5.15 -5.72
CA LYS A 58 -5.88 4.43 -6.99
C LYS A 58 -5.56 2.94 -6.85
N LEU A 59 -4.43 2.60 -6.21
CA LEU A 59 -4.00 1.21 -6.06
C LEU A 59 -4.95 0.39 -5.18
N ASN A 60 -5.47 0.98 -4.09
CA ASN A 60 -6.43 0.29 -3.24
C ASN A 60 -7.82 0.18 -3.88
N ALA A 61 -8.23 1.12 -4.74
CA ALA A 61 -9.46 0.97 -5.53
C ALA A 61 -9.35 -0.24 -6.48
N MET A 62 -8.21 -0.38 -7.19
CA MET A 62 -7.96 -1.55 -8.06
C MET A 62 -7.87 -2.85 -7.26
N ARG A 63 -7.24 -2.83 -6.07
CA ARG A 63 -7.25 -3.99 -5.16
C ARG A 63 -8.68 -4.39 -4.78
N GLY A 64 -9.52 -3.41 -4.43
CA GLY A 64 -10.93 -3.65 -4.08
C GLY A 64 -11.69 -4.33 -5.20
N SER A 65 -11.60 -3.81 -6.43
CA SER A 65 -12.27 -4.42 -7.58
C SER A 65 -11.78 -5.84 -7.87
N MET A 66 -10.47 -6.10 -7.72
CA MET A 66 -9.93 -7.46 -7.90
C MET A 66 -10.40 -8.43 -6.81
N MET A 67 -10.65 -7.96 -5.59
CA MET A 67 -11.20 -8.79 -4.52
C MET A 67 -12.66 -9.14 -4.80
N GLU A 68 -13.47 -8.15 -5.21
CA GLU A 68 -14.88 -8.37 -5.58
C GLU A 68 -15.01 -9.37 -6.74
N GLU A 69 -14.14 -9.27 -7.75
CA GLU A 69 -14.13 -10.20 -8.89
C GLU A 69 -13.72 -11.63 -8.47
N GLN A 70 -12.74 -11.76 -7.56
CA GLN A 70 -12.35 -13.04 -6.99
C GLN A 70 -13.46 -13.66 -6.14
N GLU A 71 -14.15 -12.86 -5.32
CA GLU A 71 -15.29 -13.29 -4.52
C GLU A 71 -16.45 -13.75 -5.42
N HIS A 72 -16.80 -12.97 -6.44
CA HIS A 72 -17.83 -13.34 -7.42
C HIS A 72 -17.47 -14.63 -8.17
N THR A 73 -16.22 -14.74 -8.63
CA THR A 73 -15.73 -15.97 -9.29
C THR A 73 -15.79 -17.16 -8.35
N ALA A 74 -15.31 -16.99 -7.12
CA ALA A 74 -15.37 -18.03 -6.11
C ALA A 74 -16.82 -18.47 -5.90
N MET A 75 -17.75 -17.55 -5.67
CA MET A 75 -19.18 -17.83 -5.49
C MET A 75 -19.82 -18.54 -6.69
N SER A 76 -19.43 -18.20 -7.91
CA SER A 76 -19.97 -18.83 -9.13
C SER A 76 -19.59 -20.29 -9.32
N LEU A 77 -18.58 -20.77 -8.56
CA LEU A 77 -18.09 -22.15 -8.59
C LEU A 77 -18.74 -23.05 -7.52
N TRP A 78 -19.62 -22.51 -6.66
CA TRP A 78 -20.42 -23.25 -5.68
C TRP A 78 -21.87 -23.36 -6.14
#